data_AF-A0A1F9ZLU8-F1
#
_entry.id   AF-A0A1F9ZLU8-F1
#
_cell.length_a   1.000
_cell.length_b   1.000
_cell.length_c   1.000
_cell.angle_alpha   90.00
_cell.angle_beta   90.00
_cell.angle_gamma   90.00
#
_symmetry.space_group_name_H-M   'P 1'
#
loop_
_entity.id
_entity.type
_entity.pdbx_description
1 polymer ?
#
loop_
_entity_poly.entity_id
_entity_poly.type
_entity_poly.pdbx_seq_one_letter_code
_entity_poly.pdbx_strand_id
1 'polypeptide(L)' 'MPEKLTEHPILAYITFGLPLILLALAMVFNANVLMIIAILAWLGVAFLVLYLPMSSDNGSSG' A
#
# COMPACT_ATOMS: atom_id res chain seq x y z
N MET A 1 0.07 9.17 11.68
CA MET A 1 -0.25 8.20 10.60
C MET A 1 0.34 6.80 10.84
N PRO A 2 1.64 6.63 11.15
CA PRO A 2 2.17 5.33 11.59
C PRO A 2 1.44 4.77 12.82
N GLU A 3 0.93 5.63 13.71
CA GLU A 3 0.11 5.18 14.86
C GLU A 3 -1.18 4.46 14.43
N LYS A 4 -1.84 4.87 13.34
CA LYS A 4 -3.09 4.22 12.87
C LYS A 4 -2.85 2.85 12.24
N LEU A 5 -1.68 2.62 11.64
CA LEU A 5 -1.25 1.28 11.22
C LEU A 5 -0.88 0.41 12.43
N THR A 6 -0.44 1.03 13.53
CA THR A 6 -0.12 0.35 14.78
C THR A 6 -1.39 -0.06 15.53
N GLU A 7 -2.44 0.77 15.49
CA GLU A 7 -3.77 0.46 16.04
C GLU A 7 -4.50 -0.64 15.25
N HIS A 8 -4.30 -0.68 13.93
CA HIS A 8 -4.93 -1.67 13.06
C HIS A 8 -3.88 -2.47 12.28
N PRO A 9 -3.23 -3.46 12.92
CA PRO A 9 -2.17 -4.24 12.29
C PRO A 9 -2.64 -4.96 11.02
N ILE A 10 -3.94 -5.27 10.92
CA ILE A 10 -4.52 -5.87 9.71
C ILE A 10 -4.42 -4.97 8.47
N LEU A 11 -4.50 -3.65 8.64
CA LEU A 11 -4.33 -2.71 7.53
C LEU A 11 -2.89 -2.76 7.00
N ALA A 12 -1.89 -2.93 7.86
CA ALA A 12 -0.51 -3.12 7.42
C ALA A 12 -0.34 -4.42 6.61
N TYR A 13 -0.96 -5.51 7.07
CA TYR A 13 -0.93 -6.79 6.35
C TYR A 13 -1.59 -6.72 4.98
N ILE A 14 -2.77 -6.10 4.87
CA ILE A 14 -3.46 -5.99 3.58
C ILE A 14 -2.73 -5.01 2.64
N THR A 15 -2.18 -3.93 3.20
CA THR A 15 -1.55 -2.87 2.40
C THR A 15 -0.17 -3.25 1.88
N PHE A 16 0.62 -4.01 2.65
CA PHE A 16 1.99 -4.38 2.29
C PHE A 16 2.21 -5.89 2.23
N GLY A 17 1.75 -6.64 3.23
CA GLY A 17 1.97 -8.08 3.31
C GLY A 17 1.35 -8.85 2.14
N LEU A 18 0.06 -8.62 1.89
CA LEU A 18 -0.70 -9.27 0.82
C LEU A 18 -0.11 -8.98 -0.57
N PRO A 19 0.14 -7.73 -0.99
CA PRO A 19 0.74 -7.48 -2.30
C PRO A 19 2.15 -8.06 -2.44
N LEU A 20 2.96 -8.12 -1.37
CA LEU A 20 4.26 -8.81 -1.42
C LEU A 20 4.11 -10.32 -1.63
N ILE A 21 3.17 -10.96 -0.94
CA ILE A 21 2.86 -12.39 -1.14
C ILE A 21 2.36 -12.62 -2.56
N LEU A 22 1.44 -11.79 -3.05
CA LEU A 22 0.93 -11.88 -4.42
C LEU A 22 2.02 -11.67 -5.45
N LEU A 23 2.99 -10.77 -5.20
CA LEU A 23 4.13 -10.56 -6.09
C LEU A 23 5.01 -11.81 -6.16
N ALA A 24 5.32 -12.42 -5.00
CA ALA A 24 6.09 -13.65 -4.94
C ALA A 24 5.38 -14.80 -5.68
N LEU A 25 4.07 -14.96 -5.48
CA LEU A 25 3.26 -15.94 -6.20
C LEU A 25 3.24 -15.64 -7.71
N ALA A 26 3.07 -14.38 -8.10
CA ALA A 26 3.07 -13.96 -9.50
C ALA A 26 4.40 -14.32 -10.19
N MET A 27 5.54 -14.15 -9.52
CA MET A 27 6.84 -14.56 -10.05
C MET A 27 6.96 -16.08 -10.15
N VAL A 28 6.57 -16.83 -9.11
CA VAL A 28 6.64 -18.30 -9.09
C VAL A 28 5.79 -18.94 -10.19
N PHE A 29 4.59 -18.39 -10.44
CA PHE A 29 3.66 -18.93 -11.42
C PHE A 29 3.81 -18.32 -12.82
N ASN A 30 4.85 -17.51 -13.08
CA ASN A 30 5.03 -16.77 -14.33
C ASN A 30 3.74 -16.04 -14.77
N ALA A 31 3.14 -15.31 -13.83
CA ALA A 31 1.93 -14.55 -14.09
C ALA A 31 2.16 -13.49 -15.17
N ASN A 32 1.07 -13.11 -15.83
CA ASN A 32 1.10 -12.09 -16.87
C ASN A 32 1.69 -10.77 -16.33
N VAL A 33 2.48 -10.10 -17.16
CA VAL A 33 3.08 -8.79 -16.91
C VAL A 33 2.06 -7.77 -16.39
N LEU A 34 0.82 -7.79 -16.90
CA LEU A 34 -0.25 -6.91 -16.41
C LEU A 34 -0.57 -7.10 -14.92
N MET A 35 -0.53 -8.35 -14.43
CA MET A 35 -0.76 -8.65 -13.02
C MET A 35 0.40 -8.14 -12.16
N ILE A 36 1.64 -8.31 -12.63
CA ILE A 36 2.84 -7.80 -11.94
C ILE A 36 2.78 -6.27 -11.84
N ILE A 37 2.43 -5.58 -12.93
CA ILE A 37 2.27 -4.11 -12.94
C ILE A 37 1.18 -3.68 -11.96
N ALA A 38 0.04 -4.37 -11.92
CA ALA A 38 -1.04 -4.04 -10.99
C ALA A 38 -0.61 -4.18 -9.52
N ILE A 39 0.15 -5.23 -9.18
CA ILE A 39 0.69 -5.43 -7.83
C ILE A 39 1.71 -4.36 -7.46
N LEU A 40 2.60 -3.99 -8.39
CA LEU A 40 3.58 -2.91 -8.18
C LEU A 40 2.89 -1.54 -8.04
N ALA A 41 1.85 -1.27 -8.85
CA ALA A 41 1.06 -0.05 -8.75
C ALA A 41 0.36 0.05 -7.39
N TRP A 42 -0.18 -1.06 -6.88
CA TRP A 42 -0.73 -1.10 -5.52
C TRP A 42 0.32 -0.71 -4.49
N LEU A 43 1.50 -1.35 -4.48
CA LEU A 43 2.59 -0.99 -3.56
C LEU A 43 2.99 0.48 -3.68
N GLY A 44 3.07 1.01 -4.91
CA GLY A 44 3.35 2.41 -5.17
C GLY A 44 2.30 3.35 -4.57
N VAL A 45 1.01 3.09 -4.82
CA VAL A 45 -0.10 3.89 -4.25
C VAL A 45 -0.10 3.82 -2.73
N ALA A 46 0.09 2.65 -2.14
CA ALA A 46 0.21 2.49 -0.70
C ALA A 46 1.35 3.37 -0.13
N PHE A 47 2.49 3.40 -0.82
CA PHE A 47 3.62 4.23 -0.42
C PHE A 47 3.30 5.72 -0.54
N LEU A 48 2.69 6.15 -1.64
CA LEU A 48 2.27 7.54 -1.85
C LEU A 48 1.29 7.98 -0.75
N VAL A 49 0.28 7.18 -0.44
CA VAL A 49 -0.75 7.54 0.57
C VAL A 49 -0.17 7.61 1.99
N LEU A 50 0.74 6.70 2.34
CA LEU A 50 1.23 6.57 3.72
C LEU A 50 2.48 7.41 4.01
N TYR A 51 3.28 7.72 2.99
CA TYR A 51 4.56 8.41 3.16
C TYR A 51 4.65 9.76 2.46
N LEU A 52 3.79 10.08 1.48
CA LEU A 52 3.70 11.48 1.06
C LEU A 52 2.86 12.23 2.09
N PRO A 53 3.36 13.37 2.59
CA PRO A 53 2.52 14.29 3.33
C PRO A 53 1.46 14.81 2.37
N MET A 54 0.23 14.27 2.45
CA MET A 54 -0.91 15.01 1.96
C MET A 54 -0.91 16.32 2.73
N SER A 55 -0.85 17.44 2.02
CA SER A 55 -0.97 18.78 2.58
C SER A 55 -2.12 18.72 3.59
N SER A 56 -1.78 18.83 4.87
CA SER A 56 -2.79 18.93 5.91
C SER A 56 -3.48 20.25 5.66
N ASP A 57 -4.55 20.23 4.86
CA ASP A 57 -5.57 21.24 4.96
C ASP A 57 -6.27 20.98 6.29
N ASN A 58 -5.54 21.29 7.38
CA ASN A 58 -6.14 21.71 8.62
C ASN A 58 -6.82 23.02 8.26
N GLY A 59 -8.02 22.92 7.68
CA GLY A 59 -8.95 24.01 7.60
C GLY A 59 -9.08 24.57 9.00
N SER A 60 -8.36 25.65 9.24
CA SER A 60 -8.69 26.63 10.27
C SER A 60 -10.18 26.90 10.12
N SER A 61 -10.92 26.49 11.14
CA SER A 61 -12.33 26.80 11.27
C SER A 61 -12.59 26.97 12.76
N GLY A 62 -12.40 28.20 13.23
CA GLY A 62 -12.78 28.67 14.57
C GLY A 62 -11.64 28.82 15.54
#